data_AF-A0A9X6ZHH3-F1
#
_entry.id   AF-A0A9X6ZHH3-F1
#
_cell.length_a   1.000
_cell.length_b   1.000
_cell.length_c   1.000
_cell.angle_alpha   90.00
_cell.angle_beta   90.00
_cell.angle_gamma   90.00
#
_symmetry.space_group_name_H-M   'P 1'
#
loop_
_entity.id
_entity.type
_entity.pdbx_description
1 polymer ?
#
loop_
_entity_poly.entity_id
_entity_poly.type
_entity_poly.pdbx_seq_one_letter_code
_entity_poly.pdbx_strand_id
1 'polypeptide(L)' 'MKRGSCYGEQVDAFDLVVSNESDFHLTRNKVYVVKECVGGDLIQVKNDLGELETYTTEYFDFYEGQTIDNF' A
#
# COMPACT_ATOMS: atom_id res chain seq x y z
N MET A 1 8.20 11.83 -9.61
CA MET A 1 7.89 10.71 -8.70
C MET A 1 7.17 9.65 -9.50
N LYS A 2 7.52 8.38 -9.32
CA LYS A 2 6.76 7.27 -9.89
C LYS A 2 5.49 7.09 -9.05
N ARG A 3 4.34 6.81 -9.66
CA ARG A 3 3.04 6.67 -8.98
C ARG A 3 2.59 5.21 -9.01
N GLY A 4 2.02 4.71 -7.92
CA GLY A 4 1.30 3.44 -7.89
C GLY A 4 -0.19 3.65 -8.19
N SER A 5 -0.91 2.58 -8.53
CA SER A 5 -2.36 2.63 -8.78
C SER A 5 -3.06 1.45 -8.11
N CYS A 6 -3.88 1.70 -7.09
CA CYS A 6 -4.77 0.68 -6.50
C CYS A 6 -6.16 0.84 -7.12
N TYR A 7 -6.56 -0.07 -8.02
CA TYR A 7 -7.85 -0.06 -8.72
C TYR A 7 -8.26 1.28 -9.36
N GLY A 8 -7.30 2.06 -9.84
CA GLY A 8 -7.53 3.34 -10.53
C GLY A 8 -7.34 4.58 -9.66
N GLU A 9 -7.19 4.42 -8.34
CA GLU A 9 -6.78 5.49 -7.44
C GLU A 9 -5.25 5.58 -7.40
N GLN A 10 -4.73 6.80 -7.59
CA GLN A 10 -3.30 7.03 -7.49
C GLN A 10 -2.86 6.94 -6.03
N VAL A 11 -1.76 6.24 -5.82
CA VAL A 11 -1.16 6.06 -4.50
C VAL A 11 0.26 6.60 -4.52
N ASP A 12 0.57 7.42 -3.52
CA ASP A 12 1.86 8.02 -3.24
C ASP A 12 2.44 7.49 -1.91
N ALA A 13 3.67 7.90 -1.59
CA ALA A 13 4.26 7.57 -0.29
C ALA A 13 3.45 8.21 0.85
N PHE A 14 3.34 7.48 1.97
CA PHE A 14 2.56 7.80 3.17
C PHE A 14 1.04 7.67 3.05
N ASP A 15 0.52 7.36 1.85
CA ASP A 15 -0.86 6.94 1.72
C ASP A 15 -1.14 5.64 2.47
N LEU A 16 -2.41 5.50 2.84
CA LEU A 16 -2.92 4.32 3.52
C LEU A 16 -3.61 3.42 2.48
N VAL A 17 -3.31 2.13 2.57
CA VAL A 17 -3.92 1.10 1.73
C VAL A 17 -4.45 -0.03 2.60
N VAL A 18 -5.53 -0.66 2.19
CA VAL A 18 -6.15 -1.80 2.88
C VAL A 18 -5.82 -3.06 2.12
N SER A 19 -5.23 -4.07 2.75
CA SER A 19 -5.04 -5.35 2.08
C SER A 19 -6.39 -6.00 1.81
N ASN A 20 -6.65 -6.41 0.57
CA ASN A 20 -7.81 -7.21 0.21
C ASN A 20 -7.51 -8.73 0.26
N GLU A 21 -6.25 -9.11 0.51
CA GLU A 21 -5.76 -10.50 0.61
C GLU A 21 -5.14 -10.86 1.98
N SER A 22 -5.05 -12.16 2.26
CA SER A 22 -4.40 -12.73 3.47
C SER A 22 -3.12 -13.54 3.16
N ASP A 23 -2.66 -13.52 1.91
CA ASP A 23 -1.48 -14.25 1.48
C ASP A 23 -0.21 -13.38 1.62
N PHE A 24 0.97 -14.00 1.51
CA PHE A 24 2.26 -13.29 1.42
C PHE A 24 2.53 -12.30 2.56
N HIS A 25 2.21 -12.67 3.80
CA HIS A 25 2.42 -11.85 5.02
C HIS A 25 1.58 -10.56 5.07
N LEU A 26 0.44 -10.57 4.37
CA LEU A 26 -0.63 -9.59 4.52
C LEU A 26 -1.80 -10.19 5.30
N THR A 27 -2.59 -9.33 5.94
CA THR A 27 -3.83 -9.69 6.62
C THR A 27 -4.95 -8.92 5.94
N ARG A 28 -5.95 -9.63 5.42
CA ARG A 28 -7.11 -9.01 4.79
C ARG A 28 -7.80 -8.02 5.73
N ASN A 29 -8.25 -6.89 5.18
CA ASN A 29 -8.85 -5.75 5.85
C ASN A 29 -7.93 -5.00 6.84
N LYS A 30 -6.62 -5.26 6.82
CA LYS A 30 -5.65 -4.49 7.60
C LYS A 30 -5.13 -3.31 6.80
N VAL A 31 -4.91 -2.19 7.49
CA VAL A 31 -4.35 -0.97 6.91
C VAL A 31 -2.82 -1.01 6.96
N TYR A 32 -2.18 -0.66 5.85
CA TYR A 32 -0.74 -0.52 5.69
C TYR A 32 -0.40 0.89 5.19
N VAL A 33 0.80 1.35 5.52
CA VAL A 33 1.33 2.63 5.03
C VAL A 33 2.26 2.36 3.85
N VAL A 34 2.02 3.01 2.72
CA VAL A 34 2.92 2.97 1.57
C VAL A 34 4.21 3.69 1.92
N LYS A 35 5.35 2.99 1.80
CA LYS A 35 6.67 3.57 2.03
C LYS A 35 7.25 4.19 0.78
N GLU A 36 7.07 3.52 -0.35
CA GLU A 36 7.57 3.98 -1.64
C GLU A 36 6.72 3.40 -2.78
N CYS A 37 6.53 4.21 -3.82
CA CYS A 37 6.03 3.75 -5.11
C CYS A 37 7.22 3.39 -6.01
N VAL A 38 7.49 2.10 -6.13
CA VAL A 38 8.67 1.58 -6.86
C VAL A 38 8.52 1.78 -8.38
N GLY A 39 7.28 1.92 -8.85
CA GLY A 39 6.89 2.21 -10.22
C GLY A 39 6.11 1.07 -10.87
N GLY A 40 5.31 1.42 -11.87
CA GLY A 40 4.27 0.53 -12.38
C GLY A 40 3.22 0.30 -11.28
N ASP A 41 2.73 -0.93 -11.18
CA ASP A 41 1.72 -1.35 -10.21
C ASP A 41 2.35 -1.95 -8.94
N LEU A 42 3.50 -1.40 -8.50
CA LEU A 42 4.27 -1.90 -7.35
C LEU A 42 4.45 -0.84 -6.26
N ILE A 43 4.12 -1.22 -5.03
CA ILE A 43 4.30 -0.42 -3.82
C ILE A 43 5.10 -1.21 -2.77
N GLN A 44 5.87 -0.50 -1.96
CA GLN A 44 6.56 -1.08 -0.81
C GLN A 44 5.80 -0.75 0.47
N VAL A 45 5.51 -1.78 1.29
CA VAL A 45 4.89 -1.63 2.61
C VAL A 45 5.66 -2.42 3.66
N LYS A 46 5.43 -2.11 4.94
CA LYS A 46 5.90 -2.93 6.06
C LYS A 46 4.86 -4.03 6.34
N ASN A 47 5.21 -5.28 6.09
CA ASN A 47 4.31 -6.43 6.21
C ASN A 47 3.98 -6.80 7.68
N ASP A 48 3.22 -7.87 7.88
CA ASP A 48 2.81 -8.32 9.22
C ASP A 48 3.94 -8.84 10.10
N LEU A 49 5.07 -9.21 9.50
CA LEU A 49 6.30 -9.61 10.19
C LEU A 49 7.19 -8.41 10.53
N GLY A 50 6.83 -7.22 10.04
CA GLY A 50 7.61 -6.01 10.24
C GLY A 50 8.75 -5.83 9.24
N GLU A 51 8.73 -6.54 8.12
CA GLU A 51 9.73 -6.46 7.05
C GLU A 51 9.24 -5.54 5.93
N LEU A 52 10.16 -4.86 5.25
CA LEU A 52 9.82 -4.06 4.06
C LEU A 52 9.79 -4.98 2.85
N GLU A 53 8.60 -5.15 2.27
CA GLU A 53 8.38 -5.98 1.10
C GLU A 53 7.64 -5.20 0.01
N THR A 54 7.89 -5.60 -1.24
CA THR A 54 7.28 -5.00 -2.43
C THR A 54 6.14 -5.89 -2.90
N TYR A 55 4.98 -5.30 -3.11
CA TYR A 55 3.77 -5.99 -3.53
C TYR A 55 3.16 -5.31 -4.75
N THR A 56 2.38 -6.08 -5.50
CA THR A 56 1.50 -5.53 -6.52
C THR A 56 0.35 -4.76 -5.86
N THR A 57 -0.05 -3.65 -6.46
CA THR A 57 -1.16 -2.83 -5.98
C THR A 57 -2.51 -3.55 -6.06
N GLU A 58 -2.62 -4.65 -6.81
CA GLU A 58 -3.81 -5.51 -6.86
C GLU A 58 -4.16 -6.15 -5.51
N TYR A 59 -3.21 -6.29 -4.59
CA TYR A 59 -3.45 -6.81 -3.24
C TYR A 59 -4.04 -5.76 -2.29
N PHE A 60 -4.31 -4.56 -2.80
CA PHE A 60 -4.69 -3.43 -1.97
C PHE A 60 -5.84 -2.63 -2.56
N ASP A 61 -6.73 -2.21 -1.68
CA ASP A 61 -7.68 -1.14 -1.93
C ASP A 61 -7.12 0.18 -1.37
N PHE A 62 -7.43 1.30 -2.02
CA PHE A 62 -7.10 2.60 -1.46
C PHE A 62 -7.95 2.87 -0.20
N TYR A 63 -7.32 3.30 0.89
CA TYR A 63 -8.06 3.63 2.10
C TYR A 63 -8.65 5.05 1.99
N GLU A 64 -9.97 5.16 1.77
CA GLU A 64 -10.71 6.44 1.64
C GLU A 64 -10.79 7.29 2.93
N GLY A 65 -9.98 7.00 3.95
CA GLY A 65 -9.85 7.83 5.14
C GLY A 65 -9.06 9.11 4.90
N GLN A 66 -8.68 9.81 5.97
CA GLN A 66 -7.81 10.99 5.85
C GLN A 66 -6.37 10.55 5.58
N THR A 67 -5.78 11.06 4.50
CA THR A 67 -4.32 11.00 4.28
C THR A 67 -3.62 11.66 5.46
N ILE A 68 -2.57 10.99 5.98
CA ILE A 68 -1.76 11.57 7.05
C ILE A 68 -0.76 12.52 6.39
N ASP A 69 -1.09 13.81 6.36
CA ASP A 69 -0.14 14.85 5.98
C ASP A 69 0.95 14.96 7.08
N ASN A 70 2.21 14.96 6.65
CA ASN A 70 3.43 14.85 7.47
C ASN A 70 3.41 15.55 8.85
N PHE A 71 4.02 14.88 9.84
CA PHE A 71 4.54 15.43 11.10
C PHE A 71 6.03 15.79 10.99
#